data_AF-A0A0B4DA72-F1
#
_entry.id   AF-A0A0B4DA72-F1
#
_cell.length_a   1.000
_cell.length_b   1.000
_cell.length_c   1.000
_cell.angle_alpha   90.00
_cell.angle_beta   90.00
_cell.angle_gamma   90.00
#
_symmetry.space_group_name_H-M   'P 1'
#
loop_
_entity.id
_entity.type
_entity.pdbx_description
1 polymer ?
#
loop_
_entity_poly.entity_id
_entity_poly.type
_entity_poly.pdbx_seq_one_letter_code
_entity_poly.pdbx_strand_id
1 'polypeptide(L)'
;MEYKQEKIFCKGKVKLITELNEFRMSLWINGFVLDNVLTGEEIIPVISIFNLDDIEEIDEEILKIKFRIYPDGLQYYVVEVNPFLKNFVHEDKMYSIDNFFKTFTGEEWK
;
A
#
# COMPACT_ATOMS: atom_id res chain seq x y z
N MET A 1 3.05 -17.17 14.63
CA MET A 1 2.06 -16.15 15.00
C MET A 1 2.12 -15.13 13.89
N GLU A 2 1.19 -15.19 12.93
CA GLU A 2 1.05 -14.16 11.91
C GLU A 2 0.52 -12.90 12.60
N TYR A 3 1.36 -11.86 12.68
CA TYR A 3 0.95 -10.57 13.23
C TYR A 3 0.22 -9.80 12.14
N LYS A 4 -1.05 -10.15 11.96
CA LYS A 4 -1.98 -9.40 11.11
C LYS A 4 -2.61 -8.28 11.92
N GLN A 5 -2.54 -7.05 11.41
CA GLN A 5 -3.26 -5.90 11.97
C GLN A 5 -4.22 -5.34 10.94
N GLU A 6 -5.35 -4.83 11.40
CA GLU A 6 -6.36 -4.21 10.54
C GLU A 6 -6.68 -2.81 11.07
N LYS A 7 -6.75 -1.84 10.16
CA LYS A 7 -7.13 -0.45 10.46
C LYS A 7 -8.12 0.03 9.41
N ILE A 8 -9.13 0.77 9.82
CA ILE A 8 -10.21 1.24 8.96
C ILE A 8 -10.07 2.74 8.73
N PHE A 9 -10.28 3.16 7.49
CA PHE A 9 -10.14 4.53 7.00
C PHE A 9 -11.35 4.94 6.14
N CYS A 10 -11.35 6.21 5.75
CA CYS A 10 -12.29 6.83 4.82
C CYS A 10 -13.75 6.56 5.22
N LYS A 11 -14.09 6.92 6.47
CA LYS A 11 -15.41 6.71 7.09
C LYS A 11 -15.92 5.27 7.03
N GLY A 12 -15.03 4.28 7.17
CA GLY A 12 -15.43 2.88 7.20
C GLY A 12 -15.42 2.16 5.85
N LYS A 13 -14.99 2.83 4.78
CA LYS A 13 -15.07 2.29 3.41
C LYS A 13 -13.79 1.59 2.97
N VAL A 14 -12.66 1.88 3.61
CA VAL A 14 -11.36 1.34 3.22
C VAL A 14 -10.73 0.67 4.42
N LYS A 15 -10.17 -0.52 4.20
CA LYS A 15 -9.47 -1.28 5.24
C LYS A 15 -8.02 -1.45 4.82
N LEU A 16 -7.12 -1.02 5.69
CA LEU A 16 -5.73 -1.40 5.65
C LEU A 16 -5.56 -2.71 6.41
N ILE A 17 -4.94 -3.68 5.76
CA ILE A 17 -4.46 -4.89 6.39
C ILE A 17 -2.93 -4.84 6.33
N THR A 18 -2.26 -5.03 7.47
CA THR A 18 -0.81 -5.19 7.50
C THR A 18 -0.43 -6.57 8.01
N GLU A 19 0.61 -7.13 7.44
CA GLU A 19 1.11 -8.45 7.80
C GLU A 19 2.63 -8.43 7.89
N LEU A 20 3.13 -8.82 9.07
CA LEU A 20 4.56 -8.93 9.30
C LEU A 20 5.08 -10.22 8.64
N ASN A 21 5.88 -10.05 7.59
CA ASN A 21 6.42 -11.12 6.76
C ASN A 21 7.96 -11.14 6.83
N GLU A 22 8.56 -12.34 6.83
CA GLU A 22 10.02 -12.47 6.71
C GLU A 22 10.44 -12.37 5.25
N PHE A 23 11.25 -11.37 4.94
CA PHE A 23 11.93 -11.21 3.66
C PHE A 23 13.40 -11.58 3.81
N ARG A 24 13.87 -12.55 3.00
CA ARG A 24 15.27 -13.01 2.85
C ARG A 24 16.18 -12.76 4.08
N MET A 25 16.46 -13.81 4.85
CA MET A 25 17.48 -13.82 5.91
C MET A 25 17.21 -12.79 7.04
N SER A 26 16.05 -12.90 7.68
CA SER A 26 15.69 -12.19 8.93
C SER A 26 15.36 -10.71 8.82
N LEU A 27 15.15 -10.15 7.62
CA LEU A 27 14.55 -8.83 7.47
C LEU A 27 13.03 -8.96 7.56
N TRP A 28 12.41 -8.30 8.55
CA TRP A 28 10.96 -8.29 8.68
C TRP A 28 10.38 -7.11 7.92
N ILE A 29 9.41 -7.39 7.05
CA ILE A 29 8.66 -6.42 6.25
C ILE A 29 7.25 -6.35 6.80
N ASN A 30 6.77 -5.14 7.07
CA ASN A 30 5.35 -4.90 7.34
C ASN A 30 4.63 -4.73 6.00
N GLY A 31 4.24 -5.85 5.38
CA GLY A 31 3.47 -5.84 4.14
C GLY A 31 2.12 -5.16 4.36
N PHE A 32 1.54 -4.59 3.31
CA PHE A 32 0.24 -3.93 3.40
C PHE A 32 -0.66 -4.19 2.20
N VAL A 33 -1.96 -4.16 2.47
CA VAL A 33 -3.06 -4.31 1.51
C VAL A 33 -4.10 -3.23 1.80
N LEU A 34 -4.67 -2.65 0.76
CA LEU A 34 -5.85 -1.82 0.89
C LEU A 34 -7.04 -2.52 0.25
N ASP A 35 -8.10 -2.72 1.03
CA ASP A 35 -9.35 -3.32 0.56
C ASP A 35 -10.49 -2.31 0.62
N ASN A 36 -11.40 -2.42 -0.35
CA ASN A 36 -12.72 -1.82 -0.24
C ASN A 36 -13.58 -2.65 0.71
N VAL A 37 -14.03 -2.06 1.80
CA VAL A 37 -14.83 -2.74 2.84
C VAL A 37 -16.20 -3.20 2.30
N LEU A 38 -16.78 -2.45 1.37
CA LEU A 38 -18.13 -2.72 0.87
C LEU A 38 -18.14 -3.84 -0.18
N THR A 39 -17.14 -3.86 -1.07
CA THR A 39 -17.08 -4.81 -2.17
C THR A 39 -16.17 -6.01 -1.89
N GLY A 40 -15.25 -5.89 -0.94
CA GLY A 40 -14.17 -6.86 -0.71
C GLY A 40 -13.12 -6.86 -1.81
N GLU A 41 -13.11 -5.85 -2.69
CA GLU A 41 -12.13 -5.72 -3.76
C GLU A 41 -10.79 -5.21 -3.20
N GLU A 42 -9.69 -5.86 -3.55
CA GLU A 42 -8.34 -5.37 -3.29
C GLU A 42 -8.07 -4.14 -4.17
N ILE A 43 -7.81 -3.01 -3.51
CA ILE A 43 -7.43 -1.74 -4.14
C ILE A 43 -5.92 -1.72 -4.40
N ILE A 44 -5.15 -2.07 -3.37
CA ILE A 44 -3.70 -2.32 -3.50
C ILE A 44 -3.45 -3.76 -3.07
N PRO A 45 -2.92 -4.62 -3.97
CA PRO A 45 -2.69 -6.02 -3.65
C PRO A 45 -1.56 -6.20 -2.63
N VAL A 46 -1.47 -7.38 -2.02
CA VAL A 46 -0.34 -7.76 -1.14
C VAL A 46 0.95 -7.76 -1.96
N ILE A 47 1.85 -6.82 -1.73
CA ILE A 47 3.18 -6.78 -2.36
C ILE A 47 4.25 -7.12 -1.32
N SER A 48 4.84 -8.31 -1.44
CA SER A 48 5.76 -8.89 -0.44
C SER A 48 7.07 -8.12 -0.22
N ILE A 49 7.46 -7.26 -1.16
CA ILE A 49 8.66 -6.41 -1.06
C ILE A 49 8.37 -5.01 -0.52
N PHE A 50 7.10 -4.63 -0.34
CA PHE A 50 6.71 -3.30 0.11
C PHE A 50 6.53 -3.29 1.62
N ASN A 51 7.32 -2.46 2.28
CA ASN A 51 7.28 -2.27 3.72
C ASN A 51 6.54 -0.98 4.04
N LEU A 52 5.37 -1.10 4.69
CA LEU A 52 4.65 0.05 5.21
C LEU A 52 5.45 0.71 6.35
N ASP A 53 5.70 2.01 6.21
CA ASP A 53 6.31 2.84 7.24
C ASP A 53 5.28 3.72 7.94
N ASP A 54 4.36 4.33 7.19
CA ASP A 54 3.31 5.18 7.76
C ASP A 54 2.09 5.29 6.83
N ILE A 55 0.94 5.62 7.42
CA ILE A 55 -0.30 5.89 6.69
C ILE A 55 -1.14 6.96 7.39
N GLU A 56 -1.56 7.96 6.63
CA GLU A 56 -2.38 9.06 7.10
C GLU A 56 -3.61 9.23 6.19
N GLU A 57 -4.75 9.57 6.80
CA GLU A 57 -5.96 9.93 6.05
C GLU A 57 -5.98 11.45 5.85
N ILE A 58 -6.16 11.87 4.60
CA ILE A 58 -6.24 13.26 4.17
C ILE A 58 -7.62 13.47 3.53
N ASP A 59 -8.30 14.53 3.94
CA ASP A 59 -9.57 14.97 3.33
C ASP A 59 -10.66 13.88 3.28
N GLU A 60 -10.69 13.00 4.29
CA GLU A 60 -11.66 11.89 4.47
C GLU A 60 -11.72 10.82 3.35
N GLU A 61 -10.99 11.02 2.25
CA GLU A 61 -11.04 10.17 1.07
C GLU A 61 -9.68 9.76 0.53
N ILE A 62 -8.62 10.52 0.84
CA ILE A 62 -7.26 10.26 0.35
C ILE A 62 -6.43 9.57 1.43
N LEU A 63 -5.67 8.55 1.04
CA LEU A 63 -4.71 7.89 1.91
C LEU A 63 -3.30 8.25 1.48
N LYS A 64 -2.58 8.97 2.35
CA LYS A 64 -1.16 9.21 2.17
C LYS A 64 -0.39 8.05 2.76
N ILE A 65 0.26 7.28 1.91
CA ILE A 65 0.99 6.07 2.29
C ILE A 65 2.48 6.34 2.12
N LYS A 66 3.25 6.06 3.16
CA LYS A 66 4.71 6.07 3.13
C LYS A 66 5.21 4.63 3.29
N PHE A 67 6.08 4.21 2.38
CA PHE A 67 6.60 2.85 2.37
C PHE A 67 8.01 2.79 1.79
N ARG A 68 8.68 1.65 1.97
CA ARG A 68 9.98 1.31 1.39
C ARG A 68 9.85 0.06 0.54
N ILE A 69 10.77 -0.10 -0.41
CA ILE A 69 10.81 -1.25 -1.30
C ILE A 69 12.14 -1.99 -1.10
N TYR A 70 12.07 -3.25 -0.71
CA TYR A 70 13.24 -4.10 -0.52
C TYR A 70 13.60 -4.88 -1.80
N PRO A 71 14.88 -5.24 -2.02
CA PRO A 71 15.99 -5.20 -1.05
C PRO A 71 16.66 -3.83 -0.86
N ASP A 72 16.39 -2.83 -1.70
CA ASP A 72 17.07 -1.53 -1.62
C ASP A 72 16.81 -0.85 -0.27
N GLY A 73 15.55 -0.70 0.15
CA GLY A 73 15.15 -0.35 1.51
C GLY A 73 15.65 1.00 2.06
N LEU A 74 16.47 1.72 1.30
CA LEU A 74 17.09 3.00 1.65
C LEU A 74 16.20 4.18 1.29
N GLN A 75 15.42 4.07 0.22
CA GLN A 75 14.53 5.11 -0.25
C GLN A 75 13.11 4.96 0.30
N TYR A 76 12.55 6.07 0.77
CA TYR A 76 11.13 6.18 1.08
C TYR A 76 10.35 6.64 -0.14
N TYR A 77 9.21 5.99 -0.36
CA TYR A 77 8.21 6.37 -1.34
C TYR A 77 7.00 6.94 -0.60
N VAL A 78 6.42 7.98 -1.19
CA VAL A 78 5.17 8.59 -0.71
C VAL A 78 4.19 8.63 -1.88
N VAL A 79 2.98 8.19 -1.60
CA VAL A 79 1.86 8.22 -2.54
C VAL A 79 0.62 8.75 -1.86
N GLU A 80 -0.21 9.45 -2.62
CA GLU A 80 -1.55 9.83 -2.22
C GLU A 80 -2.54 8.99 -3.02
N VAL A 81 -3.19 8.04 -2.38
CA VAL A 81 -4.10 7.08 -2.99
C VAL A 81 -5.52 7.58 -2.85
N ASN A 82 -6.24 7.69 -3.96
CA ASN A 82 -7.68 7.80 -3.96
C ASN A 82 -8.31 6.42 -4.25
N PRO A 83 -8.73 5.69 -3.22
CA PRO A 83 -9.31 4.35 -3.36
C PRO A 83 -10.63 4.34 -4.13
N PHE A 84 -11.37 5.45 -4.15
CA PHE A 84 -12.68 5.55 -4.83
C PHE A 84 -12.54 5.83 -6.32
N LEU A 85 -11.56 6.65 -6.69
CA LEU A 85 -11.22 6.95 -8.08
C LEU A 85 -10.24 5.93 -8.69
N LYS A 86 -9.81 4.93 -7.90
CA LYS A 86 -8.84 3.89 -8.30
C LYS A 86 -7.56 4.48 -8.91
N ASN A 87 -7.06 5.54 -8.30
CA ASN A 87 -5.84 6.20 -8.75
C ASN A 87 -4.94 6.58 -7.58
N PHE A 88 -3.70 6.91 -7.89
CA PHE A 88 -2.76 7.46 -6.92
C PHE A 88 -1.88 8.54 -7.55
N VAL A 89 -1.42 9.45 -6.72
CA VAL A 89 -0.45 10.49 -7.09
C VAL A 89 0.91 10.14 -6.52
N HIS A 90 1.93 10.19 -7.38
CA HIS A 90 3.34 10.02 -7.02
C HIS A 90 4.17 11.02 -7.84
N GLU A 91 5.06 11.77 -7.19
CA GLU A 91 5.89 12.80 -7.84
C GLU A 91 5.07 13.75 -8.75
N ASP A 92 3.96 14.27 -8.21
CA ASP A 92 3.02 15.18 -8.91
C ASP A 92 2.36 14.60 -10.18
N LYS A 93 2.46 13.28 -10.40
CA LYS A 93 1.83 12.56 -11.52
C LYS A 93 0.78 11.61 -11.01
N MET A 94 -0.34 11.55 -11.73
CA MET A 94 -1.46 10.66 -11.43
C MET A 94 -1.33 9.35 -12.23
N TYR A 95 -1.57 8.23 -11.58
CA TYR A 95 -1.48 6.88 -12.13
C TYR A 95 -2.74 6.07 -11.77
N SER A 96 -3.16 5.12 -12.62
CA SER A 96 -4.16 4.12 -12.23
C SER A 96 -3.59 3.18 -11.17
N ILE A 97 -4.43 2.73 -10.24
CA ILE A 97 -4.04 1.76 -9.21
C ILE A 97 -3.56 0.42 -9.82
N ASP A 98 -4.05 0.06 -11.00
CA ASP A 98 -3.60 -1.13 -11.75
C ASP A 98 -2.09 -1.06 -12.09
N ASN A 99 -1.53 0.15 -12.17
CA ASN A 99 -0.12 0.36 -12.44
C ASN A 99 0.71 0.50 -11.16
N PHE A 100 0.14 0.31 -9.96
CA PHE A 100 0.83 0.61 -8.71
C PHE A 100 2.16 -0.13 -8.59
N PHE A 101 2.16 -1.46 -8.75
CA PHE A 101 3.39 -2.25 -8.70
C PHE A 101 4.40 -1.81 -9.77
N LYS A 102 3.95 -1.71 -11.03
CA LYS A 102 4.77 -1.32 -12.18
C LYS A 102 5.41 0.05 -12.03
N THR A 103 4.71 1.02 -11.45
CA THR A 103 5.23 2.38 -11.25
C THR A 103 6.49 2.37 -10.39
N PHE A 104 6.60 1.45 -9.43
CA PHE A 104 7.75 1.38 -8.54
C PHE A 104 8.79 0.33 -8.91
N THR A 105 8.39 -0.79 -9.52
CA THR A 105 9.31 -1.90 -9.85
C THR A 105 9.72 -1.91 -11.32
N GLY A 106 8.96 -1.24 -12.20
CA GLY A 106 9.11 -1.35 -13.65
C GLY A 106 8.59 -2.66 -14.24
N GLU A 107 8.08 -3.58 -13.41
CA GLU A 107 7.61 -4.90 -13.82
C GLU A 107 6.07 -4.99 -13.76
N GLU A 108 5.48 -5.83 -14.60
CA GLU A 108 4.04 -6.14 -14.49
C GLU A 108 3.78 -6.99 -13.23
N TRP A 109 2.63 -6.76 -12.59
CA TRP A 109 2.16 -7.61 -11.51
C TRP A 109 1.80 -9.00 -12.06
N LYS A 110 2.23 -10.07 -11.39
CA LYS A 110 2.07 -11.47 -11.84
C LYS A 110 0.88 -12.18 -11.22
#